data_AF-A0A5N8XJ69-F1
#
_entry.id   AF-A0A5N8XJ69-F1
#
_cell.length_a   1.000
_cell.length_b   1.000
_cell.length_c   1.000
_cell.angle_alpha   90.00
_cell.angle_beta   90.00
_cell.angle_gamma   90.00
#
_symmetry.space_group_name_H-M   'P 1'
#
loop_
_entity.id
_entity.type
_entity.pdbx_description
1 polymer ?
#
loop_
_entity_poly.entity_id
_entity_poly.type
_entity_poly.pdbx_seq_one_letter_code
_entity_poly.pdbx_strand_id
1 'polypeptide(L)'
;MNPHDRTPAAWTNVRHQALEAALAKAGITFQLKGSWDQPASASYRLTDPGGAEWTASALPNHLVPSGAPHRRWHLSSGQRLKSATAVSASRIVALLCEHQPDDGPTPSSNS
;
A
#
# COMPACT_ATOMS: atom_id res chain seq x y z
N MET A 1 -27.25 8.58 -9.37
CA MET A 1 -26.00 8.46 -10.14
C MET A 1 -25.73 6.98 -10.33
N ASN A 2 -25.73 6.46 -11.57
CA ASN A 2 -25.53 5.03 -11.82
C ASN A 2 -24.07 4.65 -11.52
N PRO A 3 -23.79 3.59 -10.72
CA PRO A 3 -22.42 3.17 -10.45
C PRO A 3 -21.67 2.71 -11.71
N HIS A 4 -22.41 2.31 -12.76
CA HIS A 4 -21.85 1.91 -14.05
C HIS A 4 -21.38 3.08 -14.93
N ASP A 5 -21.73 4.32 -14.59
CA ASP A 5 -21.40 5.53 -15.39
C ASP A 5 -20.03 6.13 -15.03
N ARG A 6 -19.36 5.57 -14.02
CA ARG A 6 -18.01 5.99 -13.67
C ARG A 6 -17.05 5.48 -14.74
N THR A 7 -16.43 6.41 -15.47
CA THR A 7 -15.33 6.12 -16.39
C THR A 7 -14.21 5.36 -15.66
N PRO A 8 -13.34 4.62 -16.39
CA PRO A 8 -12.19 3.94 -15.78
C PRO A 8 -11.32 4.86 -14.90
N ALA A 9 -11.22 6.14 -15.25
CA ALA A 9 -10.53 7.17 -14.45
C ALA A 9 -11.24 7.49 -13.12
N ALA A 10 -12.58 7.56 -13.11
CA ALA A 10 -13.34 7.80 -11.88
C ALA A 10 -13.22 6.63 -10.89
N TRP A 11 -13.21 5.39 -11.39
CA TRP A 11 -12.97 4.21 -10.54
C TRP A 11 -11.56 4.14 -9.97
N THR A 12 -10.58 4.60 -10.75
CA THR A 12 -9.23 4.79 -10.29
C THR A 12 -9.16 5.76 -9.11
N ASN A 13 -9.75 6.95 -9.23
CA ASN A 13 -9.65 7.98 -8.20
C ASN A 13 -10.22 7.53 -6.85
N VAL A 14 -11.34 6.82 -6.87
CA VAL A 14 -11.96 6.24 -5.66
C VAL A 14 -11.03 5.26 -4.94
N ARG A 15 -10.15 4.56 -5.68
CA ARG A 15 -9.24 3.56 -5.11
C ARG A 15 -8.02 4.20 -4.45
N HIS A 16 -7.47 5.25 -5.08
CA HIS A 16 -6.41 6.07 -4.48
C HIS A 16 -6.91 6.72 -3.18
N GLN A 17 -8.12 7.31 -3.22
CA GLN A 17 -8.77 7.88 -2.04
C GLN A 17 -8.98 6.83 -0.93
N ALA A 18 -9.40 5.61 -1.27
CA ALA A 18 -9.57 4.55 -0.27
C ALA A 18 -8.25 4.12 0.39
N LEU A 19 -7.15 4.09 -0.37
CA LEU A 19 -5.82 3.81 0.19
C LEU A 19 -5.36 4.95 1.10
N GLU A 20 -5.41 6.19 0.61
CA GLU A 20 -4.99 7.38 1.38
C GLU A 20 -5.80 7.54 2.67
N ALA A 21 -7.12 7.32 2.62
CA ALA A 21 -7.98 7.36 3.80
C ALA A 21 -7.61 6.27 4.82
N ALA A 22 -7.29 5.06 4.36
CA ALA A 22 -6.86 3.98 5.25
C ALA A 22 -5.51 4.28 5.92
N LEU A 23 -4.55 4.81 5.17
CA LEU A 23 -3.23 5.20 5.67
C LEU A 23 -3.33 6.36 6.67
N ALA A 24 -4.08 7.41 6.30
CA ALA A 24 -4.31 8.56 7.17
C ALA A 24 -5.00 8.17 8.48
N LYS A 25 -6.01 7.29 8.42
CA LYS A 25 -6.69 6.78 9.62
C LYS A 25 -5.74 6.01 10.55
N ALA A 26 -4.75 5.32 9.98
CA ALA A 26 -3.77 4.56 10.73
C ALA A 26 -2.54 5.40 11.16
N GLY A 27 -2.49 6.69 10.82
CA GLY A 27 -1.34 7.55 11.12
C GLY A 27 -0.08 7.17 10.33
N ILE A 28 -0.22 6.45 9.22
CA ILE A 28 0.90 6.05 8.37
C ILE A 28 1.29 7.22 7.47
N THR A 29 2.55 7.63 7.53
CA THR A 29 3.08 8.65 6.61
C THR A 29 3.18 8.07 5.21
N PHE A 30 2.67 8.81 4.22
CA PHE A 30 2.73 8.40 2.83
C PHE A 30 3.08 9.55 1.90
N GLN A 31 3.75 9.23 0.80
CA GLN A 31 4.05 10.14 -0.29
C GLN A 31 3.72 9.47 -1.61
N LEU A 32 2.85 10.10 -2.39
CA LEU A 32 2.61 9.67 -3.76
C LEU A 32 3.85 9.91 -4.63
N LYS A 33 4.18 8.91 -5.45
CA LYS A 33 5.18 8.95 -6.51
C LYS A 33 4.49 8.66 -7.85
N GLY A 34 4.62 9.61 -8.78
CA GLY A 34 3.94 9.57 -10.08
C GLY A 34 2.75 10.52 -10.14
N SER A 35 1.89 10.32 -11.13
CA SER A 35 0.72 11.17 -11.37
C SER A 35 -0.59 10.43 -11.09
N TRP A 36 -1.56 11.13 -10.49
CA TRP A 36 -2.94 10.67 -10.35
C TRP A 36 -3.60 10.37 -11.70
N ASP A 37 -3.21 11.09 -12.75
CA ASP A 37 -3.71 10.91 -14.11
C ASP A 37 -3.20 9.62 -14.77
N GLN A 38 -2.14 9.03 -14.22
CA GLN A 38 -1.53 7.78 -14.69
C GLN A 38 -1.50 6.74 -13.56
N PRO A 39 -2.67 6.23 -13.15
CA PRO A 39 -2.80 5.40 -11.96
C PRO A 39 -2.10 4.05 -12.04
N ALA A 40 -1.94 3.51 -13.25
CA ALA A 40 -1.19 2.28 -13.46
C ALA A 40 0.32 2.46 -13.20
N SER A 41 0.80 3.70 -13.20
CA SER A 41 2.20 4.08 -12.92
C SER A 41 2.35 4.73 -11.54
N ALA A 42 1.25 4.96 -10.84
CA ALA A 42 1.27 5.56 -9.51
C ALA A 42 1.73 4.54 -8.46
N SER A 43 2.61 5.01 -7.58
CA SER A 43 3.09 4.26 -6.43
C SER A 43 3.09 5.17 -5.20
N TYR A 44 3.02 4.57 -4.03
CA TYR A 44 3.09 5.27 -2.76
C TYR A 44 4.32 4.82 -2.01
N ARG A 45 5.17 5.77 -1.62
CA ARG A 45 6.17 5.54 -0.59
C ARG A 45 5.48 5.66 0.76
N LEU A 46 5.55 4.61 1.56
CA LEU A 46 4.91 4.51 2.87
C LEU A 46 6.01 4.36 3.93
N THR A 47 5.81 4.92 5.10
CA THR A 47 6.69 4.70 6.25
C THR A 47 5.88 4.03 7.35
N ASP A 48 6.27 2.82 7.73
CA ASP A 48 5.59 2.12 8.82
C ASP A 48 5.87 2.79 10.19
N PRO A 49 5.14 2.41 11.26
CA PRO A 49 5.35 2.99 12.59
C PRO A 49 6.75 2.74 13.17
N GLY A 50 7.45 1.70 12.72
CA GLY A 50 8.83 1.40 13.08
C GLY A 50 9.87 2.22 12.31
N GLY A 51 9.45 3.07 11.37
CA GLY A 51 10.31 3.92 10.56
C GLY A 51 10.85 3.24 9.29
N ALA A 52 10.44 2.01 8.97
CA ALA A 52 10.90 1.34 7.76
C ALA A 52 10.09 1.80 6.54
N GLU A 53 10.76 1.81 5.38
CA GLU A 53 10.19 2.30 4.13
C GLU A 53 9.61 1.17 3.28
N TRP A 54 8.41 1.44 2.77
CA TRP A 54 7.64 0.52 1.94
C TRP A 54 7.17 1.23 0.68
N THR A 55 6.91 0.44 -0.36
CA THR A 55 6.33 0.92 -1.62
C THR A 55 5.05 0.16 -1.89
N ALA A 56 3.93 0.87 -2.06
CA ALA A 56 2.67 0.32 -2.55
C ALA A 56 2.42 0.78 -3.98
N SER A 57 2.49 -0.13 -4.94
CA SER A 57 2.25 0.14 -6.36
C SER A 57 0.89 -0.42 -6.79
N ALA A 58 0.17 0.32 -7.63
CA ALA A 58 -1.05 -0.19 -8.22
C ALA A 58 -0.75 -1.35 -9.18
N LEU A 59 -1.52 -2.42 -9.09
CA LEU A 59 -1.46 -3.52 -10.05
C LEU A 59 -2.13 -3.10 -11.37
N PRO A 60 -1.55 -3.49 -12.51
CA PRO A 60 -2.23 -3.43 -13.80
C PRO A 60 -3.59 -4.13 -13.74
N ASN A 61 -4.60 -3.59 -14.44
CA ASN A 61 -5.96 -4.14 -14.43
C ASN A 61 -6.02 -5.64 -14.78
N HIS A 62 -5.14 -6.12 -15.67
CA HIS A 62 -5.09 -7.51 -16.10
C HIS A 62 -4.48 -8.47 -15.05
N LEU A 63 -3.80 -7.95 -14.02
CA LEU A 63 -3.28 -8.72 -12.88
C LEU A 63 -4.19 -8.68 -11.66
N VAL A 64 -5.33 -8.00 -11.75
CA VAL A 64 -6.31 -7.96 -10.66
C VAL A 64 -7.15 -9.25 -10.70
N PRO A 65 -7.22 -10.02 -9.59
CA PRO A 65 -8.03 -11.23 -9.57
C PRO A 65 -9.50 -10.96 -9.85
N SER A 66 -10.09 -11.73 -10.78
CA SER A 66 -11.52 -11.74 -11.05
C SER A 66 -12.28 -12.08 -9.76
N GLY A 67 -13.17 -11.18 -9.31
CA GLY A 67 -13.93 -11.33 -8.05
C GLY A 67 -13.33 -10.63 -6.83
N ALA A 68 -12.10 -10.11 -6.91
CA ALA A 68 -11.49 -9.31 -5.84
C ALA A 68 -11.02 -7.93 -6.37
N PRO A 69 -11.93 -7.07 -6.86
CA PRO A 69 -11.56 -5.77 -7.44
C PRO A 69 -10.94 -4.80 -6.42
N HIS A 70 -11.00 -5.12 -5.13
CA HIS A 70 -10.37 -4.38 -4.04
C HIS A 70 -8.90 -4.78 -3.80
N ARG A 71 -8.43 -5.90 -4.36
CA ARG A 71 -7.08 -6.46 -4.24
C ARG A 71 -6.21 -6.02 -5.41
N ARG A 72 -5.79 -4.76 -5.38
CA ARG A 72 -5.11 -4.10 -6.52
C ARG A 72 -3.80 -3.45 -6.17
N TRP A 73 -3.27 -3.71 -4.99
CA TRP A 73 -1.99 -3.16 -4.60
C TRP A 73 -0.94 -4.26 -4.53
N HIS A 74 0.25 -3.92 -4.97
CA HIS A 74 1.46 -4.66 -4.67
C HIS A 74 2.23 -3.87 -3.63
N LEU A 75 2.45 -4.46 -2.47
CA LEU A 75 3.26 -3.88 -1.40
C LEU A 75 4.63 -4.56 -1.39
N SER A 76 5.69 -3.77 -1.37
CA SER A 76 7.07 -4.27 -1.29
C SER A 76 7.90 -3.41 -0.36
N SER A 77 8.71 -4.04 0.49
CA SER A 77 9.78 -3.36 1.23
C SER A 77 11.07 -3.33 0.41
N GLY A 78 11.90 -2.30 0.61
CA GLY A 78 13.29 -2.29 0.12
C GLY A 78 14.13 -3.44 0.70
N GLN A 79 13.70 -4.00 1.83
CA GLN A 79 14.22 -5.24 2.38
C GLN A 79 13.47 -6.41 1.71
N ARG A 80 14.14 -7.08 0.76
CA ARG A 80 13.64 -8.13 -0.16
C ARG A 80 12.78 -9.27 0.42
N LEU A 81 12.63 -9.39 1.74
CA LEU A 81 11.96 -10.50 2.41
C LEU A 81 10.45 -10.34 2.59
N LYS A 82 9.88 -9.14 2.38
CA LYS A 82 8.44 -8.91 2.62
C LYS A 82 7.80 -8.17 1.42
N SER A 83 7.25 -8.95 0.48
CA SER A 83 6.39 -8.44 -0.59
C SER A 83 5.03 -9.16 -0.57
N ALA A 84 3.96 -8.43 -0.87
CA ALA A 84 2.61 -8.95 -0.93
C ALA A 84 1.89 -8.40 -2.17
N THR A 85 1.49 -9.29 -3.06
CA THR A 85 0.76 -8.95 -4.29
C THR A 85 -0.74 -9.05 -4.10
N ALA A 86 -1.50 -8.27 -4.87
CA ALA A 86 -2.95 -8.27 -4.87
C ALA A 86 -3.54 -8.12 -3.45
N VAL A 87 -3.05 -7.13 -2.71
CA VAL A 87 -3.55 -6.79 -1.39
C VAL A 87 -4.54 -5.63 -1.44
N SER A 88 -5.44 -5.59 -0.47
CA SER A 88 -6.36 -4.47 -0.25
C SER A 88 -5.68 -3.35 0.52
N ALA A 89 -6.24 -2.14 0.46
CA ALA A 89 -5.75 -1.00 1.25
C ALA A 89 -5.70 -1.32 2.76
N SER A 90 -6.74 -1.94 3.30
CA SER A 90 -6.77 -2.34 4.72
C SER A 90 -5.71 -3.39 5.05
N ARG A 91 -5.41 -4.34 4.13
CA ARG A 91 -4.35 -5.33 4.37
C ARG A 91 -2.96 -4.70 4.28
N ILE A 92 -2.76 -3.67 3.46
CA ILE A 92 -1.51 -2.88 3.47
C ILE A 92 -1.28 -2.29 4.85
N VAL A 93 -2.27 -1.59 5.41
CA VAL A 93 -2.16 -1.02 6.76
C VAL A 93 -1.84 -2.10 7.79
N ALA A 94 -2.56 -3.23 7.76
CA ALA A 94 -2.31 -4.33 8.67
C ALA A 94 -0.86 -4.84 8.56
N LEU A 95 -0.33 -5.03 7.35
CA LEU A 95 1.04 -5.49 7.13
C LEU A 95 2.08 -4.48 7.64
N LEU A 96 1.82 -3.17 7.49
CA LEU A 96 2.69 -2.12 8.01
C LEU A 96 2.67 -2.06 9.53
N CYS A 97 1.52 -2.28 10.17
CA CYS A 97 1.41 -2.33 11.63
C CYS A 97 1.92 -3.65 12.22
N GLU A 98 1.80 -4.77 11.50
CA GLU A 98 2.37 -6.07 11.86
C GLU A 98 3.90 -6.07 11.73
N HIS A 99 4.46 -5.15 10.92
CA HIS A 99 5.89 -4.96 10.83
C HIS A 99 6.42 -4.33 12.13
N GLN A 100 6.72 -5.19 13.10
CA GLN A 100 7.57 -4.80 14.21
C GLN A 100 8.98 -4.56 13.67
N PRO A 101 9.67 -3.49 14.08
CA PRO A 101 11.12 -3.45 13.91
C PRO A 101 11.68 -4.73 14.51
N ASP A 102 12.68 -5.31 13.86
CA ASP A 102 13.46 -6.40 14.42
C ASP A 102 14.22 -5.81 15.63
N ASP A 103 13.53 -5.69 16.76
CA ASP A 103 14.13 -5.52 18.08
C ASP A 103 14.68 -6.89 18.45
N GLY A 104 15.66 -7.36 17.66
CA GLY A 104 16.57 -8.39 18.13
C GLY A 104 17.14 -7.85 19.44
N PRO A 105 17.07 -8.60 20.56
CA PRO A 105 17.61 -8.12 21.82
C PRO A 105 19.06 -7.74 21.55
N THR A 106 19.40 -6.47 21.70
CA THR A 106 20.81 -6.06 21.77
C THR A 106 21.40 -6.87 22.92
N PRO A 107 22.36 -7.80 22.71
CA PRO A 107 23.15 -8.22 23.83
C PRO A 107 23.98 -7.00 24.22
N SER A 108 23.51 -6.26 25.22
CA SER A 108 24.40 -5.50 26.08
C SER A 108 25.33 -6.50 26.76
N SER A 109 26.33 -7.00 26.04
CA SER A 109 27.47 -7.68 26.64
C SER A 109 28.37 -6.60 27.21
N ASN A 110 27.99 -6.13 28.39
CA ASN A 110 28.88 -5.41 29.27
C ASN A 110 29.48 -6.44 30.24
N SER A 111 30.67 -6.92 29.95
CA SER A 111 31.59 -7.61 30.89
C SER A 111 32.99 -7.61 30.30
#